data_AF-A0A968SNG9-F1
#
_entry.id   AF-A0A968SNG9-F1
#
_cell.length_a   1.000
_cell.length_b   1.000
_cell.length_c   1.000
_cell.angle_alpha   90.00
_cell.angle_beta   90.00
_cell.angle_gamma   90.00
#
_symmetry.space_group_name_H-M   'P 1'
#
loop_
_entity.id
_entity.type
_entity.pdbx_description
1 polymer ?
#
loop_
_entity_poly.entity_id
_entity_poly.type
_entity_poly.pdbx_seq_one_letter_code
_entity_poly.pdbx_strand_id
1 'polypeptide(L)'
;MAKTINLEKYIEFPTLSKSTDTFAGINFHCHGQMLDKIQQAQQRGDRLHFSKQLRTNLRCCALLGTSSYLQSGLSICTYYHQDGYAEPVMKSLISTDGEVINQISGDCLRHQLYPQLTTAHYWFLQQITRKLVWQRTLIVDLLAWSIATLLIVALILAYPQGIITNIVALVMAVIIIWILQKILKFLLSFKAKAIDQWAIAKFLSFSISPQPWQQKMAKLFLQYIVV
;
A
#
# COMPACT_ATOMS: atom_id res chain seq x y z
N MET A 1 22.23 -9.06 -10.19
CA MET A 1 21.49 -8.81 -8.93
C MET A 1 21.24 -7.33 -8.81
N ALA A 2 19.97 -6.89 -8.75
CA ALA A 2 19.65 -5.47 -8.55
C ALA A 2 20.05 -5.05 -7.12
N LYS A 3 20.80 -3.95 -6.98
CA LYS A 3 21.15 -3.40 -5.68
C LYS A 3 20.02 -2.48 -5.19
N THR A 4 20.03 -2.15 -3.90
CA THR A 4 19.06 -1.22 -3.32
C THR A 4 19.73 0.03 -2.80
N ILE A 5 19.13 1.19 -3.05
CA ILE A 5 19.55 2.46 -2.49
C ILE A 5 18.67 2.84 -1.30
N ASN A 6 19.25 3.42 -0.25
CA ASN A 6 18.52 3.89 0.92
C ASN A 6 18.35 5.41 0.85
N LEU A 7 17.10 5.87 0.75
CA LEU A 7 16.73 7.28 0.72
C LEU A 7 15.74 7.65 1.84
N GLU A 8 15.57 6.80 2.85
CA GLU A 8 14.53 6.98 3.87
C GLU A 8 14.67 8.28 4.65
N LYS A 9 15.92 8.72 4.90
CA LYS A 9 16.23 9.96 5.61
C LYS A 9 15.75 11.24 4.88
N TYR A 10 15.34 11.12 3.62
CA TYR A 10 14.84 12.22 2.81
C TYR A 10 13.32 12.19 2.64
N ILE A 11 12.66 11.25 3.31
CA ILE A 11 11.21 11.06 3.29
C ILE A 11 10.68 11.49 4.65
N GLU A 12 9.94 12.59 4.65
CA GLU A 12 9.31 13.11 5.85
C GLU A 12 7.80 12.85 5.83
N PHE A 13 7.27 12.50 7.00
CA PHE A 13 5.85 12.36 7.23
C PHE A 13 5.36 13.56 8.03
N PRO A 14 4.20 14.12 7.72
CA PRO A 14 3.70 15.31 8.38
C PRO A 14 3.41 14.95 9.84
N THR A 15 4.02 15.67 10.77
CA THR A 15 3.73 15.57 12.20
C THR A 15 2.45 16.35 12.49
N LEU A 16 1.53 15.75 13.26
CA LEU A 16 0.23 16.32 13.66
C LEU A 16 0.30 17.62 14.50
N SER A 17 1.46 18.27 14.59
CA SER A 17 1.70 19.41 15.46
C SER A 17 1.81 20.72 14.67
N LYS A 18 0.72 21.49 14.70
CA LYS A 18 0.65 22.96 14.59
C LYS A 18 1.50 23.61 13.49
N SER A 19 1.01 23.52 12.25
CA SER A 19 1.28 24.53 11.22
C SER A 19 0.24 24.40 10.12
N THR A 20 -0.54 25.47 9.93
CA THR A 20 -1.64 25.58 8.94
C THR A 20 -1.18 25.52 7.49
N ASP A 21 0.13 25.48 7.22
CA ASP A 21 0.70 25.46 5.86
C ASP A 21 1.38 24.14 5.48
N THR A 22 1.37 23.14 6.35
CA THR A 22 2.04 21.86 6.04
C THR A 22 1.16 20.97 5.17
N PHE A 23 1.72 20.59 4.02
CA PHE A 23 1.13 19.61 3.11
C PHE A 23 0.79 18.32 3.87
N ALA A 24 -0.49 17.96 3.83
CA ALA A 24 -0.96 16.71 4.40
C ALA A 24 -0.64 15.56 3.44
N GLY A 25 0.62 15.14 3.43
CA GLY A 25 1.12 13.99 2.69
C GLY A 25 2.62 13.79 2.88
N ILE A 26 3.20 12.86 2.15
CA ILE A 26 4.63 12.52 2.23
C ILE A 26 5.45 13.63 1.57
N ASN A 27 6.47 14.13 2.26
CA ASN A 27 7.41 15.10 1.71
C ASN A 27 8.70 14.38 1.32
N PHE A 28 9.12 14.58 0.08
CA PHE A 28 10.34 14.01 -0.47
C PHE A 28 11.32 15.13 -0.77
N HIS A 29 12.39 15.22 0.02
CA HIS A 29 13.37 16.29 -0.09
C HIS A 29 14.52 15.89 -1.00
N CYS A 30 14.61 16.55 -2.14
CA CYS A 30 15.66 16.36 -3.13
C CYS A 30 16.73 17.46 -3.05
N HIS A 31 17.96 17.08 -3.39
CA HIS A 31 19.09 17.99 -3.59
C HIS A 31 19.98 17.43 -4.72
N GLY A 32 20.89 18.23 -5.28
CA GLY A 32 21.68 17.85 -6.47
C GLY A 32 22.35 16.47 -6.38
N GLN A 33 23.14 16.21 -5.32
CA GLN A 33 23.81 14.91 -5.14
C GLN A 33 22.84 13.72 -5.02
N MET A 34 21.60 13.95 -4.59
CA MET A 34 20.58 12.91 -4.50
C MET A 34 19.96 12.60 -5.85
N LEU A 35 19.76 13.62 -6.69
CA LEU A 35 19.32 13.45 -8.07
C LEU A 35 20.33 12.60 -8.85
N ASP A 36 21.63 12.87 -8.69
CA ASP A 36 22.69 12.06 -9.30
C ASP A 36 22.63 10.59 -8.87
N LYS A 37 22.42 10.34 -7.56
CA LYS A 37 22.26 8.98 -7.03
C LYS A 37 21.04 8.27 -7.58
N ILE A 38 19.91 8.97 -7.71
CA ILE A 38 18.68 8.41 -8.28
C ILE A 38 18.89 8.09 -9.75
N GLN A 39 19.52 8.99 -10.51
CA GLN A 39 19.82 8.78 -11.92
C GLN A 39 20.74 7.57 -12.13
N GLN A 40 21.81 7.45 -11.33
CA GLN A 40 22.70 6.28 -11.37
C GLN A 40 21.97 4.98 -11.00
N ALA A 41 21.13 5.00 -9.97
CA ALA A 41 20.33 3.86 -9.56
C ALA A 41 19.35 3.42 -10.66
N GLN A 42 18.70 4.39 -11.31
CA GLN A 42 17.79 4.14 -12.42
C GLN A 42 18.49 3.49 -13.61
N GLN A 43 19.67 4.00 -14.00
CA GLN A 43 20.49 3.43 -15.08
C GLN A 43 20.94 1.99 -14.77
N ARG A 44 21.19 1.68 -13.49
CA ARG A 44 21.61 0.34 -13.04
C ARG A 44 20.45 -0.63 -12.79
N GLY A 45 19.21 -0.16 -12.87
CA GLY A 45 18.02 -0.95 -12.51
C GLY A 45 17.90 -1.23 -11.01
N ASP A 46 18.57 -0.42 -10.18
CA ASP A 46 18.50 -0.52 -8.73
C ASP A 46 17.13 -0.07 -8.21
N ARG A 47 16.79 -0.52 -7.01
CA ARG A 47 15.49 -0.25 -6.37
C ARG A 47 15.65 0.54 -5.08
N LEU A 48 14.58 1.18 -4.63
CA LEU A 48 14.59 1.86 -3.34
C LEU A 48 14.41 0.82 -2.21
N HIS A 49 15.28 0.90 -1.20
CA HIS A 49 15.14 0.12 0.02
C HIS A 49 14.04 0.73 0.88
N PHE A 50 13.05 -0.08 1.24
CA PHE A 50 12.01 0.32 2.18
C PHE A 50 12.07 -0.58 3.41
N SER A 51 12.39 0.02 4.55
CA SER A 51 12.32 -0.55 5.88
C SER A 51 10.87 -0.93 6.21
N LYS A 52 10.71 -1.82 7.20
CA LYS A 52 9.38 -2.22 7.68
C LYS A 52 8.60 -1.01 8.20
N GLN A 53 9.29 -0.09 8.88
CA GLN A 53 8.68 1.12 9.42
C GLN A 53 8.21 2.06 8.32
N LEU A 54 9.05 2.36 7.32
CA LEU A 54 8.69 3.23 6.21
C LEU A 54 7.47 2.69 5.46
N ARG A 55 7.44 1.39 5.14
CA ARG A 55 6.28 0.77 4.48
C ARG A 55 5.00 0.89 5.29
N THR A 56 5.09 0.69 6.60
CA THR A 56 3.94 0.81 7.50
C THR A 56 3.41 2.24 7.49
N ASN A 57 4.30 3.23 7.58
CA ASN A 57 3.92 4.64 7.54
C ASN A 57 3.31 5.05 6.20
N LEU A 58 3.91 4.63 5.08
CA LEU A 58 3.36 4.90 3.74
C LEU A 58 1.96 4.30 3.57
N ARG A 59 1.74 3.07 4.07
CA ARG A 59 0.41 2.43 4.06
C ARG A 59 -0.58 3.15 4.95
N CYS A 60 -0.15 3.56 6.16
CA CYS A 60 -0.95 4.40 7.03
C CYS A 60 -1.37 5.68 6.30
N CYS A 61 -0.46 6.39 5.65
CA CYS A 61 -0.77 7.62 4.91
C CYS A 61 -1.72 7.38 3.74
N ALA A 62 -1.49 6.32 2.95
CA ALA A 62 -2.33 6.00 1.80
C ALA A 62 -3.75 5.61 2.19
N LEU A 63 -3.92 4.95 3.34
CA LEU A 63 -5.21 4.47 3.81
C LEU A 63 -5.93 5.53 4.66
N LEU A 64 -5.25 6.12 5.65
CA LEU A 64 -5.86 7.04 6.61
C LEU A 64 -6.08 8.44 6.06
N GLY A 65 -5.29 8.84 5.06
CA GLY A 65 -5.15 10.25 4.73
C GLY A 65 -4.56 11.01 5.91
N THR A 66 -3.88 12.10 5.63
CA THR A 66 -3.45 13.03 6.67
C THR A 66 -4.49 14.16 6.69
N SER A 67 -5.23 14.23 7.80
CA SER A 67 -6.00 15.38 8.31
C SER A 67 -7.09 16.07 7.48
N SER A 68 -7.28 15.81 6.18
CA SER A 68 -8.40 16.41 5.41
C SER A 68 -9.45 15.37 5.06
N TYR A 69 -10.59 15.48 5.74
CA TYR A 69 -11.65 14.48 5.96
C TYR A 69 -12.33 13.85 4.73
N LEU A 70 -11.90 14.10 3.49
CA LEU A 70 -12.68 13.69 2.30
C LEU A 70 -11.88 13.16 1.10
N GLN A 71 -10.55 13.14 1.12
CA GLN A 71 -9.75 12.53 0.03
C GLN A 71 -8.91 11.38 0.56
N SER A 72 -9.45 10.16 0.43
CA SER A 72 -8.65 8.95 0.56
C SER A 72 -7.65 8.90 -0.61
N GLY A 73 -6.36 9.00 -0.31
CA GLY A 73 -5.30 8.96 -1.31
C GLY A 73 -3.93 9.27 -0.72
N LEU A 74 -2.88 8.81 -1.40
CA LEU A 74 -1.50 9.11 -1.05
C LEU A 74 -1.06 10.39 -1.75
N SER A 75 -0.92 11.45 -0.98
CA SER A 75 -0.38 12.72 -1.46
C SER A 75 1.13 12.72 -1.23
N ILE A 76 1.92 13.03 -2.26
CA ILE A 76 3.38 13.09 -2.24
C ILE A 76 3.80 14.47 -2.77
N CYS A 77 4.55 15.24 -1.99
CA CYS A 77 5.15 16.49 -2.42
C CYS A 77 6.66 16.31 -2.52
N THR A 78 7.29 16.84 -3.56
CA THR A 78 8.74 16.85 -3.75
C THR A 78 9.25 18.26 -3.62
N TYR A 79 10.17 18.44 -2.69
CA TYR A 79 10.85 19.69 -2.41
C TYR A 79 12.25 19.63 -2.99
N TYR A 80 12.69 20.72 -3.61
CA TYR A 80 14.08 20.88 -4.02
C TYR A 80 14.77 21.87 -3.09
N HIS A 81 15.91 21.46 -2.54
CA HIS A 81 16.74 22.34 -1.73
C HIS A 81 17.73 23.08 -2.62
N GLN A 82 17.62 24.42 -2.61
CA GLN A 82 18.55 25.32 -3.25
C GLN A 82 18.86 26.48 -2.29
N ASP A 83 20.14 26.81 -2.14
CA ASP A 83 20.61 27.99 -1.40
C ASP A 83 20.05 28.13 0.03
N GLY A 84 19.85 26.99 0.72
CA GLY A 84 19.36 26.94 2.09
C GLY A 84 17.83 26.95 2.24
N TYR A 85 17.08 27.07 1.14
CA TYR A 85 15.61 27.04 1.12
C TYR A 85 15.10 25.78 0.42
N ALA A 86 13.96 25.27 0.90
CA ALA A 86 13.28 24.12 0.32
C ALA A 86 12.01 24.58 -0.40
N GLU A 87 12.00 24.46 -1.73
CA GLU A 87 10.86 24.90 -2.54
C GLU A 87 10.04 23.69 -3.03
N PRO A 88 8.70 23.73 -2.95
CA PRO A 88 7.86 22.67 -3.50
C PRO A 88 7.89 22.72 -5.03
N VAL A 89 8.37 21.63 -5.64
CA VAL A 89 8.57 21.53 -7.09
C VAL A 89 7.44 20.74 -7.75
N MET A 90 7.06 19.62 -7.14
CA MET A 90 6.06 18.72 -7.69
C MET A 90 5.18 18.16 -6.59
N LYS A 91 3.92 17.91 -6.93
CA LYS A 91 2.96 17.27 -6.06
C LYS A 91 2.21 16.21 -6.86
N SER A 92 2.07 15.03 -6.28
CA SER A 92 1.35 13.93 -6.87
C SER A 92 0.34 13.38 -5.88
N LEU A 93 -0.90 13.23 -6.35
CA LEU A 93 -1.98 12.60 -5.60
C LEU A 93 -2.28 11.25 -6.24
N ILE A 94 -2.12 10.18 -5.47
CA ILE A 94 -2.49 8.82 -5.88
C ILE A 94 -3.82 8.49 -5.18
N SER A 95 -4.90 8.38 -5.94
CA SER A 95 -6.19 7.97 -5.40
C SER A 95 -6.24 6.47 -5.13
N THR A 96 -7.27 6.03 -4.40
CA THR A 96 -7.44 4.63 -3.99
C THR A 96 -7.77 3.67 -5.14
N ASP A 97 -8.26 4.19 -6.27
CA ASP A 97 -8.46 3.47 -7.52
C ASP A 97 -7.18 3.36 -8.38
N GLY A 98 -6.11 4.04 -7.97
CA GLY A 98 -4.82 4.03 -8.65
C GLY A 98 -4.66 5.12 -9.72
N GLU A 99 -5.60 6.06 -9.85
CA GLU A 99 -5.36 7.26 -10.64
C GLU A 99 -4.27 8.12 -9.99
N VAL A 100 -3.42 8.72 -10.82
CA VAL A 100 -2.31 9.56 -10.36
C VAL A 100 -2.44 10.93 -11.01
N ILE A 101 -2.71 11.94 -10.17
CA ILE A 101 -2.78 13.33 -10.59
C ILE A 101 -1.48 14.01 -10.21
N ASN A 102 -0.74 14.52 -11.20
CA ASN A 102 0.52 15.22 -10.98
C ASN A 102 0.33 16.73 -11.20
N GLN A 103 0.89 17.52 -10.29
CA GLN A 103 0.93 18.98 -10.32
C GLN A 103 2.38 19.41 -10.26
N ILE A 104 2.77 20.33 -11.14
CA ILE A 104 4.13 20.82 -11.27
C ILE A 104 4.10 22.31 -10.99
N SER A 105 5.01 22.81 -10.17
CA SER A 105 5.16 24.25 -9.95
C SER A 105 5.60 24.94 -11.23
N GLY A 106 4.91 26.02 -11.60
CA GLY A 106 5.21 26.80 -12.80
C GLY A 106 6.63 27.38 -12.79
N ASP A 107 7.15 27.71 -11.61
CA ASP A 107 8.50 28.26 -11.43
C ASP A 107 9.58 27.20 -11.74
N CYS A 108 9.29 25.92 -11.49
CA CYS A 108 10.24 24.85 -11.75
C CYS A 108 10.42 24.57 -13.25
N LEU A 109 9.45 24.90 -14.11
CA LEU A 109 9.55 24.72 -15.56
C LEU A 109 10.69 25.53 -16.20
N ARG A 110 11.17 26.56 -15.51
CA ARG A 110 12.25 27.44 -15.99
C ARG A 110 13.65 26.98 -15.57
N HIS A 111 13.75 26.02 -14.65
CA HIS A 111 15.03 25.54 -14.15
C HIS A 111 15.66 24.47 -15.05
N GLN A 112 16.96 24.57 -15.28
CA GLN A 112 17.73 23.60 -16.09
C GLN A 112 17.70 22.17 -15.51
N LEU A 113 17.44 22.03 -14.21
CA LEU A 113 17.36 20.76 -13.49
C LEU A 113 15.97 20.10 -13.55
N TYR A 114 15.00 20.74 -14.21
CA TYR A 114 13.62 20.27 -14.30
C TYR A 114 13.50 18.81 -14.82
N PRO A 115 14.19 18.39 -15.90
CA PRO A 115 14.07 17.03 -16.40
C PRO A 115 14.57 15.98 -15.38
N GLN A 116 15.64 16.31 -14.64
CA GLN A 116 16.19 15.43 -13.62
C GLN A 116 15.26 15.30 -12.42
N LEU A 117 14.70 16.42 -11.94
CA LEU A 117 13.72 16.45 -10.86
C LEU A 117 12.45 15.66 -11.21
N THR A 118 11.93 15.87 -12.42
CA THR A 118 10.76 15.17 -12.93
C THR A 118 10.98 13.68 -12.98
N THR A 119 12.13 13.27 -13.53
CA THR A 119 12.51 11.85 -13.64
C THR A 119 12.67 11.22 -12.27
N ALA A 120 13.32 11.92 -11.33
CA ALA A 120 13.50 11.44 -9.97
C ALA A 120 12.15 11.29 -9.23
N HIS A 121 11.26 12.26 -9.39
CA HIS A 121 9.92 12.23 -8.80
C HIS A 121 9.11 11.04 -9.30
N TYR A 122 9.03 10.84 -10.62
CA TYR A 122 8.30 9.71 -11.20
C TYR A 122 8.93 8.36 -10.84
N TRP A 123 10.26 8.28 -10.83
CA TRP A 123 10.94 7.07 -10.38
C TRP A 123 10.59 6.75 -8.93
N PHE A 124 10.62 7.74 -8.04
CA PHE A 124 10.23 7.58 -6.63
C PHE A 124 8.77 7.11 -6.50
N LEU A 125 7.85 7.75 -7.22
CA LEU A 125 6.43 7.39 -7.24
C LEU A 125 6.23 5.94 -7.72
N GLN A 126 6.97 5.50 -8.74
CA GLN A 126 6.96 4.12 -9.21
C GLN A 126 7.47 3.13 -8.15
N GLN A 127 8.51 3.48 -7.38
CA GLN A 127 9.02 2.63 -6.31
C GLN A 127 8.01 2.50 -5.16
N ILE A 128 7.36 3.60 -4.79
CA ILE A 128 6.31 3.63 -3.76
C ILE A 128 5.12 2.78 -4.20
N THR A 129 4.52 3.09 -5.36
CA THR A 129 3.33 2.38 -5.86
C THR A 129 3.55 0.88 -5.95
N ARG A 130 4.70 0.43 -6.47
CA ARG A 130 5.07 -1.00 -6.52
C ARG A 130 5.11 -1.68 -5.16
N LYS A 131 5.45 -0.95 -4.09
CA LYS A 131 5.52 -1.47 -2.71
C LYS A 131 4.23 -1.30 -1.92
N LEU A 132 3.35 -0.43 -2.38
CA LEU A 132 2.02 -0.22 -1.82
C LEU A 132 0.94 -1.11 -2.44
N VAL A 133 1.22 -1.81 -3.54
CA VAL A 133 0.29 -2.81 -4.09
C VAL A 133 -0.11 -3.78 -2.99
N TRP A 134 -1.40 -3.74 -2.64
CA TRP A 134 -1.99 -4.62 -1.67
C TRP A 134 -1.90 -6.06 -2.20
N GLN A 135 -1.23 -6.97 -1.48
CA GLN A 135 -1.17 -8.39 -1.82
C GLN A 135 -2.50 -9.09 -1.47
N ARG A 136 -3.60 -8.59 -2.06
CA ARG A 136 -4.98 -9.01 -1.84
C ARG A 136 -5.17 -10.48 -2.16
N THR A 137 -4.42 -11.01 -3.13
CA THR A 137 -4.47 -12.41 -3.55
C THR A 137 -4.14 -13.35 -2.40
N LEU A 138 -3.13 -13.05 -1.57
CA LEU A 138 -2.72 -13.93 -0.48
C LEU A 138 -3.76 -14.03 0.64
N ILE A 139 -4.40 -12.92 1.01
CA ILE A 139 -5.44 -12.94 2.06
C ILE A 139 -6.69 -13.65 1.56
N VAL A 140 -7.11 -13.36 0.33
CA VAL A 140 -8.25 -14.04 -0.30
C VAL A 140 -7.97 -15.54 -0.43
N ASP A 141 -6.74 -15.91 -0.81
CA ASP A 141 -6.33 -17.31 -0.88
C ASP A 141 -6.31 -17.97 0.51
N LEU A 142 -5.75 -17.31 1.53
CA LEU A 142 -5.70 -17.82 2.90
C LEU A 142 -7.10 -18.00 3.49
N LEU A 143 -7.99 -17.02 3.30
CA LEU A 143 -9.39 -17.10 3.74
C LEU A 143 -10.13 -18.21 3.00
N ALA A 144 -9.93 -18.32 1.68
CA ALA A 144 -10.54 -19.39 0.90
C ALA A 144 -10.06 -20.76 1.37
N TRP A 145 -8.77 -20.91 1.67
CA TRP A 145 -8.20 -22.14 2.24
C TRP A 145 -8.75 -22.43 3.64
N SER A 146 -8.83 -21.42 4.50
CA SER A 146 -9.33 -21.56 5.88
C SER A 146 -10.80 -22.00 5.88
N ILE A 147 -11.66 -21.32 5.11
CA ILE A 147 -13.08 -21.67 4.98
C ILE A 147 -13.24 -23.06 4.37
N ALA A 148 -12.48 -23.41 3.32
CA ALA A 148 -12.53 -24.73 2.72
C ALA A 148 -12.13 -25.83 3.72
N THR A 149 -11.06 -25.61 4.48
CA THR A 149 -10.58 -26.57 5.49
C THR A 149 -11.60 -26.74 6.60
N LEU A 150 -12.21 -25.65 7.06
CA LEU A 150 -13.22 -25.68 8.11
C LEU A 150 -14.48 -26.45 7.66
N LEU A 151 -14.89 -26.28 6.39
CA LEU A 151 -15.99 -27.06 5.81
C LEU A 151 -15.66 -28.55 5.70
N ILE A 152 -14.42 -28.92 5.36
CA ILE A 152 -13.96 -30.31 5.32
C ILE A 152 -14.06 -30.95 6.71
N VAL A 153 -13.53 -30.27 7.73
CA VAL A 153 -13.57 -30.76 9.11
C VAL A 153 -15.02 -30.92 9.58
N ALA A 154 -15.87 -29.93 9.30
CA ALA A 154 -17.29 -30.00 9.66
C ALA A 154 -18.01 -31.17 8.98
N LEU A 155 -17.73 -31.43 7.69
CA LEU A 155 -18.35 -32.53 6.94
C LEU A 155 -17.92 -33.91 7.47
N ILE A 156 -16.64 -34.08 7.77
CA ILE A 156 -16.11 -35.33 8.34
C ILE A 156 -16.71 -35.59 9.72
N LEU A 157 -16.84 -34.56 10.55
CA LEU A 157 -17.47 -34.67 11.87
C LEU A 157 -18.97 -34.99 11.78
N ALA A 158 -19.68 -34.42 10.80
CA ALA A 158 -21.11 -34.64 10.62
C ALA A 158 -21.43 -36.03 10.04
N TYR A 159 -20.52 -36.64 9.28
CA TYR A 159 -20.79 -37.89 8.57
C TYR A 159 -19.60 -38.87 8.51
N PRO A 160 -19.11 -39.37 9.66
CA PRO A 160 -17.87 -40.16 9.71
C PRO A 160 -17.99 -41.53 9.02
N GLN A 161 -19.17 -42.15 9.02
CA GLN A 161 -19.35 -43.54 8.57
C GLN A 161 -19.50 -43.69 7.04
N GLY A 162 -20.02 -42.67 6.35
CA GLY A 162 -20.31 -42.76 4.90
C GLY A 162 -19.17 -42.34 3.98
N ILE A 163 -18.25 -41.50 4.46
CA ILE A 163 -17.17 -40.94 3.62
C ILE A 163 -15.97 -41.89 3.53
N ILE A 164 -15.66 -42.59 4.62
CA ILE A 164 -14.48 -43.47 4.70
C ILE A 164 -14.71 -44.79 3.92
N THR A 165 -15.97 -45.21 3.77
CA THR A 165 -16.34 -46.50 3.18
C THR A 165 -16.57 -46.45 1.66
N ASN A 166 -16.81 -45.26 1.10
CA ASN A 166 -17.14 -45.10 -0.32
C ASN A 166 -16.16 -44.15 -1.03
N ILE A 167 -15.24 -44.73 -1.80
CA ILE A 167 -14.21 -44.01 -2.58
C ILE A 167 -14.86 -43.00 -3.55
N VAL A 168 -16.01 -43.33 -4.15
CA VAL A 168 -16.71 -42.43 -5.08
C VAL A 168 -17.24 -41.20 -4.35
N ALA A 169 -17.78 -41.37 -3.14
CA ALA A 169 -18.23 -40.25 -2.31
C ALA A 169 -17.07 -39.32 -1.94
N LEU A 170 -15.88 -39.88 -1.70
CA LEU A 170 -14.67 -39.12 -1.40
C LEU A 170 -14.19 -38.30 -2.60
N VAL A 171 -14.18 -38.88 -3.80
CA VAL A 171 -13.85 -38.17 -5.05
C VAL A 171 -14.86 -37.05 -5.32
N MET A 172 -16.15 -37.31 -5.17
CA MET A 172 -17.20 -36.30 -5.37
C MET A 172 -17.07 -35.14 -4.36
N ALA A 173 -16.73 -35.44 -3.10
CA ALA A 173 -16.47 -34.41 -2.11
C ALA A 173 -15.30 -33.50 -2.52
N VAL A 174 -14.18 -34.07 -2.99
CA VAL A 174 -13.02 -33.30 -3.48
C VAL A 174 -13.41 -32.39 -4.65
N ILE A 175 -14.20 -32.89 -5.61
CA ILE A 175 -14.66 -32.11 -6.77
C ILE A 175 -15.56 -30.95 -6.32
N ILE A 176 -16.53 -31.21 -5.44
CA ILE A 176 -17.44 -30.18 -4.92
C ILE A 176 -16.65 -29.10 -4.17
N ILE A 177 -15.65 -29.49 -3.38
CA ILE A 177 -14.78 -28.56 -2.65
C ILE A 177 -13.96 -27.72 -3.64
N TRP A 178 -13.41 -28.32 -4.68
CA TRP A 178 -12.63 -27.59 -5.68
C TRP A 178 -13.49 -26.54 -6.41
N ILE A 179 -14.72 -26.89 -6.78
CA ILE A 179 -15.70 -25.98 -7.37
C ILE A 179 -16.07 -24.87 -6.36
N LEU A 180 -16.33 -25.23 -5.10
CA LEU A 180 -16.66 -24.27 -4.06
C LEU A 180 -15.52 -23.28 -3.81
N GLN A 181 -14.27 -23.74 -3.81
CA GLN A 181 -13.10 -22.87 -3.72
C GLN A 181 -13.03 -21.89 -4.89
N LYS A 182 -13.28 -22.35 -6.13
CA LYS A 182 -13.31 -21.48 -7.31
C LYS A 182 -14.41 -20.43 -7.20
N ILE A 183 -15.61 -20.82 -6.79
CA ILE A 183 -16.76 -19.91 -6.59
C ILE A 183 -16.47 -18.92 -5.46
N LEU A 184 -15.93 -19.38 -4.34
CA LEU A 184 -15.61 -18.53 -3.19
C LEU A 184 -14.51 -17.53 -3.55
N LYS A 185 -13.44 -17.95 -4.24
CA LYS A 185 -12.41 -17.05 -4.76
C LYS A 185 -13.00 -16.04 -5.73
N PHE A 186 -13.88 -16.47 -6.63
CA PHE A 186 -14.56 -15.59 -7.57
C PHE A 186 -15.42 -14.55 -6.84
N LEU A 187 -16.28 -14.99 -5.91
CA LEU A 187 -17.15 -14.11 -5.11
C LEU A 187 -16.36 -13.14 -4.24
N LEU A 188 -15.29 -13.61 -3.57
CA LEU A 188 -14.41 -12.76 -2.78
C LEU A 188 -13.64 -11.78 -3.68
N SER A 189 -13.18 -12.20 -4.86
CA SER A 189 -12.49 -11.31 -5.80
C SER A 189 -13.44 -10.26 -6.42
N PHE A 190 -14.70 -10.62 -6.63
CA PHE A 190 -15.70 -9.73 -7.23
C PHE A 190 -16.26 -8.75 -6.19
N LYS A 191 -16.64 -9.23 -5.00
CA LYS A 191 -17.18 -8.39 -3.93
C LYS A 191 -16.12 -7.63 -3.14
N ALA A 192 -14.87 -8.08 -3.10
CA ALA A 192 -13.89 -7.35 -2.31
C ALA A 192 -13.48 -5.99 -2.89
N LYS A 193 -13.82 -5.62 -4.14
CA LYS A 193 -13.69 -4.19 -4.54
C LYS A 193 -14.59 -3.27 -3.69
N ALA A 194 -15.84 -3.67 -3.43
CA ALA A 194 -16.78 -2.89 -2.63
C ALA A 194 -16.56 -3.08 -1.11
N ILE A 195 -16.22 -4.31 -0.70
CA ILE A 195 -15.93 -4.60 0.71
C ILE A 195 -14.58 -4.00 1.11
N ASP A 196 -13.57 -3.90 0.24
CA ASP A 196 -12.29 -3.27 0.55
C ASP A 196 -12.51 -1.80 0.91
N GLN A 197 -13.25 -1.02 0.10
CA GLN A 197 -13.51 0.39 0.41
C GLN A 197 -14.27 0.56 1.73
N TRP A 198 -15.26 -0.28 2.00
CA TRP A 198 -16.04 -0.24 3.24
C TRP A 198 -15.25 -0.73 4.46
N ALA A 199 -14.51 -1.83 4.34
CA ALA A 199 -13.70 -2.40 5.42
C ALA A 199 -12.49 -1.52 5.72
N ILE A 200 -11.88 -0.92 4.70
CA ILE A 200 -10.89 0.15 4.84
C ILE A 200 -11.58 1.30 5.57
N ALA A 201 -12.65 1.93 5.04
CA ALA A 201 -13.33 3.05 5.71
C ALA A 201 -13.71 2.77 7.18
N LYS A 202 -14.17 1.55 7.48
CA LYS A 202 -14.53 1.13 8.83
C LYS A 202 -13.30 0.89 9.71
N PHE A 203 -12.24 0.29 9.19
CA PHE A 203 -10.96 0.12 9.89
C PHE A 203 -10.24 1.46 10.10
N LEU A 204 -10.38 2.40 9.17
CA LEU A 204 -9.93 3.78 9.28
C LEU A 204 -10.67 4.50 10.41
N SER A 205 -11.98 4.28 10.55
CA SER A 205 -12.76 4.83 11.68
C SER A 205 -12.24 4.33 13.04
N PHE A 206 -11.75 3.07 13.11
CA PHE A 206 -11.11 2.54 14.32
C PHE A 206 -9.71 3.11 14.57
N SER A 207 -8.99 3.52 13.54
CA SER A 207 -7.65 4.09 13.65
C SER A 207 -7.66 5.57 14.03
N ILE A 208 -8.75 6.28 13.74
CA ILE A 208 -9.00 7.67 14.15
C ILE A 208 -9.55 7.74 15.59
N SER A 209 -9.90 6.60 16.18
CA SER A 209 -10.34 6.53 17.57
C SER A 209 -9.29 7.11 18.53
N PRO A 210 -9.69 7.89 19.55
CA PRO A 210 -8.80 8.46 20.57
C PRO A 210 -8.16 7.39 21.47
N GLN A 211 -8.48 6.10 21.29
CA GLN A 211 -7.97 5.02 22.11
C GLN A 211 -6.61 4.49 21.61
N PRO A 212 -5.52 4.59 22.40
CA PRO A 212 -4.16 4.25 21.98
C PRO A 212 -3.96 2.76 21.67
N TRP A 213 -4.75 1.88 22.29
CA TRP A 213 -4.69 0.43 22.03
C TRP A 213 -5.22 0.08 20.62
N GLN A 214 -6.28 0.76 20.17
CA GLN A 214 -6.86 0.55 18.84
C GLN A 214 -5.88 1.01 17.73
N GLN A 215 -5.18 2.12 17.95
CA GLN A 215 -4.11 2.58 17.05
C GLN A 215 -2.92 1.60 16.99
N LYS A 216 -2.55 1.00 18.14
CA LYS A 216 -1.48 0.00 18.20
C LYS A 216 -1.88 -1.28 17.46
N MET A 217 -3.11 -1.75 17.63
CA MET A 217 -3.64 -2.90 16.89
C MET A 217 -3.75 -2.62 15.40
N ALA A 218 -4.18 -1.42 14.99
CA ALA A 218 -4.23 -1.02 13.59
C ALA A 218 -2.83 -1.03 12.94
N LYS A 219 -1.81 -0.50 13.63
CA LYS A 219 -0.41 -0.55 13.19
C LYS A 219 0.11 -1.98 13.09
N LEU A 220 -0.18 -2.83 14.07
CA LEU A 220 0.21 -4.24 14.04
C LEU A 220 -0.46 -4.98 12.88
N PHE A 221 -1.75 -4.75 12.66
CA PHE A 221 -2.47 -5.31 11.52
C PHE A 221 -1.85 -4.85 10.20
N LEU A 222 -1.49 -3.58 10.03
CA LEU A 222 -0.81 -3.08 8.82
C LEU A 222 0.61 -3.64 8.62
N GLN A 223 1.27 -4.04 9.71
CA GLN A 223 2.57 -4.73 9.66
C GLN A 223 2.44 -6.21 9.24
N TYR A 224 1.38 -6.90 9.65
CA TYR A 224 1.23 -8.35 9.47
C TYR A 224 0.26 -8.79 8.36
N ILE A 225 -0.81 -8.04 8.08
CA ILE A 225 -1.83 -8.42 7.08
C ILE A 225 -1.35 -8.23 5.64
N VAL A 226 -0.27 -7.50 5.39
CA VAL A 226 0.19 -7.21 4.02
C VAL A 226 1.70 -7.45 3.90
N VAL A 227 2.11 -8.71 3.98
CA VAL A 227 3.43 -9.17 3.49
C VAL A 227 3.33 -9.45 2.01
#